data_AF-X5X392-F1
#
_entry.id   AF-X5X392-F1
#
_cell.length_a   1.000
_cell.length_b   1.000
_cell.length_c   1.000
_cell.angle_alpha   90.00
_cell.angle_beta   90.00
_cell.angle_gamma   90.00
#
_symmetry.space_group_name_H-M   'P 1'
#
loop_
_entity.id
_entity.type
_entity.pdbx_description
1 polymer ?
#
loop_
_entity_poly.entity_id
_entity_poly.type
_entity_poly.pdbx_seq_one_letter_code
_entity_poly.pdbx_strand_id
1 'polypeptide(L)'
;MPSTGAALVGALLWAMAMGASALTGLWLDNWETPEKIRFVALLFATGAALAFPVGLFAARLVSLDRHWEVAFAAAFVCLLATTLAFTGGLFALQYRSYYAEWHAEAFTARWAFELVFTSLTALYQFVVLGIRLYFPLGFIALAAASVWFARQQR
;
A
#
# COMPACT_ATOMS: atom_id res chain seq x y z
N MET A 1 11.18 -7.97 -18.12
CA MET A 1 10.82 -8.08 -16.69
C MET A 1 12.07 -7.81 -15.85
N PRO A 2 11.99 -7.08 -14.72
CA PRO A 2 13.09 -7.06 -13.76
C PRO A 2 13.44 -8.51 -13.39
N SER A 3 14.72 -8.81 -13.14
CA SER A 3 15.07 -10.12 -12.61
C SER A 3 14.34 -10.36 -11.28
N THR A 4 14.04 -11.61 -10.95
CA THR A 4 13.37 -11.97 -9.69
C THR A 4 14.09 -11.37 -8.48
N GLY A 5 15.43 -11.32 -8.51
CA GLY A 5 16.24 -10.67 -7.48
C GLY A 5 15.99 -9.16 -7.38
N ALA A 6 15.89 -8.44 -8.50
CA ALA A 6 15.58 -7.01 -8.50
C ALA A 6 14.16 -6.73 -7.98
N ALA A 7 13.20 -7.59 -8.30
CA ALA A 7 11.84 -7.48 -7.77
C ALA A 7 11.78 -7.71 -6.26
N LEU A 8 12.51 -8.70 -5.74
CA LEU A 8 12.59 -9.00 -4.30
C LEU A 8 13.27 -7.87 -3.53
N VAL A 9 14.44 -7.41 -4.00
CA VAL A 9 15.15 -6.29 -3.37
C VAL A 9 14.30 -5.02 -3.42
N GLY A 10 13.67 -4.73 -4.56
CA GLY A 10 12.76 -3.59 -4.68
C GLY A 10 11.56 -3.68 -3.73
N ALA A 11 10.96 -4.86 -3.56
CA ALA A 11 9.87 -5.07 -2.61
C ALA A 11 10.31 -4.83 -1.15
N LEU A 12 11.51 -5.29 -0.78
CA LEU A 12 12.08 -5.04 0.56
C LEU A 12 12.36 -3.56 0.79
N LEU A 13 12.98 -2.87 -0.18
CA LEU A 13 13.25 -1.43 -0.11
C LEU A 13 11.94 -0.63 -0.02
N TRP A 14 10.93 -1.03 -0.80
CA TRP A 14 9.61 -0.40 -0.80
C TRP A 14 8.89 -0.61 0.54
N ALA A 15 8.94 -1.82 1.09
CA ALA A 15 8.41 -2.16 2.41
C ALA A 15 9.06 -1.30 3.50
N MET A 16 10.39 -1.20 3.49
CA MET A 16 11.12 -0.35 4.44
C MET A 16 10.75 1.12 4.29
N ALA A 17 10.66 1.65 3.07
CA ALA A 17 10.32 3.04 2.83
C ALA A 17 8.91 3.40 3.36
N MET A 18 7.90 2.57 3.05
CA MET A 18 6.52 2.82 3.47
C MET A 18 6.33 2.58 4.98
N GLY A 19 6.94 1.52 5.52
CA GLY A 19 6.94 1.25 6.95
C GLY A 19 7.65 2.35 7.75
N ALA A 20 8.81 2.82 7.28
CA ALA A 20 9.54 3.91 7.92
C ALA A 20 8.79 5.24 7.84
N SER A 21 8.10 5.53 6.73
CA SER A 21 7.23 6.70 6.60
C SER A 21 6.15 6.70 7.69
N ALA A 22 5.40 5.60 7.80
CA ALA A 22 4.35 5.48 8.80
C ALA A 22 4.91 5.51 10.24
N LEU A 23 6.00 4.78 10.49
CA LEU A 23 6.67 4.77 11.80
C LEU A 23 7.10 6.17 12.23
N THR A 24 7.75 6.92 11.33
CA THR A 24 8.26 8.26 11.62
C THR A 24 7.11 9.21 11.92
N GLY A 25 6.06 9.23 11.09
CA GLY A 25 4.90 10.11 11.30
C GLY A 25 4.22 9.83 12.64
N LEU A 26 3.90 8.57 12.92
CA LEU A 26 3.22 8.19 14.16
C LEU A 26 4.08 8.44 15.41
N TRP A 27 5.39 8.23 15.31
CA TRP A 27 6.29 8.44 16.44
C TRP A 27 6.48 9.93 16.73
N LEU A 28 6.62 10.78 15.71
CA LEU A 28 6.71 12.23 15.87
C LEU A 28 5.41 12.84 16.41
N ASP A 29 4.26 12.27 16.04
CA ASP A 29 2.95 12.70 16.54
C ASP A 29 2.68 12.20 17.99
N ASN A 30 3.61 11.45 18.61
CA ASN A 30 3.43 10.77 19.90
C ASN A 30 2.11 9.97 19.94
N TRP A 31 1.81 9.29 18.84
CA TRP A 31 0.54 8.59 18.67
C TRP A 31 0.47 7.33 19.55
N GLU A 32 -0.64 7.13 20.27
CA GLU A 32 -0.97 5.87 20.97
C GLU A 32 0.21 5.19 21.69
N THR A 33 0.29 3.86 21.70
CA THR A 33 1.36 3.09 22.35
C THR A 33 2.42 2.61 21.34
N PRO A 34 3.66 2.35 21.78
CA PRO A 34 4.71 1.83 20.91
C PRO A 34 4.33 0.54 20.17
N GLU A 35 3.56 -0.34 20.80
CA GLU A 35 3.09 -1.59 20.19
C GLU A 35 2.14 -1.32 19.02
N LYS A 36 1.19 -0.39 19.20
CA LYS A 36 0.24 0.01 18.14
C LYS A 36 0.96 0.72 16.99
N ILE A 37 1.92 1.60 17.30
CA ILE A 37 2.78 2.24 16.27
C ILE A 37 3.47 1.17 15.43
N ARG A 38 4.14 0.21 16.07
CA ARG A 38 4.86 -0.87 15.38
C ARG A 38 3.91 -1.71 14.52
N PHE A 39 2.72 -2.02 15.04
CA PHE A 39 1.72 -2.76 14.30
C PHE A 39 1.30 -2.03 13.00
N VAL A 40 0.99 -0.73 13.08
CA VAL A 40 0.63 0.06 11.90
C VAL A 40 1.81 0.17 10.93
N ALA A 41 3.03 0.39 11.41
CA ALA A 41 4.21 0.44 10.56
C ALA A 41 4.44 -0.88 9.81
N LEU A 42 4.26 -2.03 10.48
CA LEU A 42 4.36 -3.36 9.85
C LEU A 42 3.23 -3.61 8.85
N LEU A 43 2.02 -3.12 9.12
CA LEU A 43 0.90 -3.20 8.17
C LEU A 43 1.22 -2.44 6.88
N PHE A 44 1.78 -1.23 6.99
CA PHE A 44 2.24 -0.44 5.84
C PHE A 44 3.40 -1.12 5.11
N ALA A 45 4.38 -1.65 5.82
CA ALA A 45 5.51 -2.37 5.23
C ALA A 45 5.04 -3.62 4.47
N THR A 46 4.11 -4.38 5.05
CA THR A 46 3.57 -5.61 4.43
C THR A 46 2.73 -5.29 3.20
N GLY A 47 1.84 -4.29 3.29
CA GLY A 47 1.04 -3.84 2.16
C GLY A 47 1.92 -3.36 1.00
N ALA A 48 2.98 -2.62 1.30
CA ALA A 48 3.97 -2.18 0.32
C ALA A 48 4.75 -3.37 -0.29
N ALA A 49 5.23 -4.32 0.51
CA ALA A 49 5.97 -5.49 0.03
C ALA A 49 5.16 -6.28 -1.03
N LEU A 50 3.85 -6.45 -0.79
CA LEU A 50 2.94 -7.12 -1.72
C LEU A 50 2.62 -6.26 -2.94
N ALA A 51 2.45 -4.95 -2.74
CA ALA A 51 2.09 -4.02 -3.80
C ALA A 51 3.20 -3.84 -4.84
N PHE A 52 4.47 -3.78 -4.43
CA PHE A 52 5.58 -3.43 -5.31
C PHE A 52 5.68 -4.29 -6.57
N PRO A 53 5.75 -5.64 -6.51
CA PRO A 53 5.83 -6.47 -7.72
C PRO A 53 4.60 -6.31 -8.60
N VAL A 54 3.40 -6.19 -8.02
CA VAL A 54 2.14 -6.01 -8.76
C VAL A 54 2.11 -4.65 -9.46
N GLY A 55 2.52 -3.59 -8.77
CA GLY A 55 2.59 -2.23 -9.30
C GLY A 55 3.62 -2.10 -10.42
N LEU A 56 4.80 -2.72 -10.29
CA LEU A 56 5.78 -2.77 -11.37
C LEU A 56 5.29 -3.54 -12.59
N PHE A 57 4.63 -4.68 -12.38
CA PHE A 57 4.05 -5.46 -13.46
C PHE A 57 2.99 -4.66 -14.22
N ALA A 58 2.05 -4.04 -13.49
CA ALA A 58 1.02 -3.19 -14.09
C ALA A 58 1.62 -1.98 -14.84
N ALA A 59 2.60 -1.30 -14.23
CA ALA A 59 3.29 -0.19 -14.87
C ALA A 59 3.94 -0.59 -16.19
N ARG A 60 4.59 -1.77 -16.23
CA ARG A 60 5.20 -2.29 -17.46
C ARG A 60 4.16 -2.54 -18.53
N LEU A 61 3.05 -3.21 -18.21
CA LEU A 61 1.98 -3.48 -19.17
C LEU A 61 1.43 -2.19 -19.79
N VAL A 62 1.25 -1.15 -18.97
CA VAL A 62 0.72 0.15 -19.42
C VAL A 62 1.74 0.92 -20.26
N SER A 63 3.04 0.78 -19.97
CA SER A 63 4.11 1.55 -20.63
C SER A 63 4.86 0.82 -21.73
N LEU A 64 4.41 -0.35 -22.19
CA LEU A 64 5.08 -1.11 -23.26
C LEU A 64 5.27 -0.23 -24.51
N ASP A 65 6.51 -0.15 -24.99
CA ASP A 65 6.93 0.63 -26.16
C ASP A 65 6.54 2.12 -26.11
N ARG A 66 6.42 2.68 -24.90
CA ARG A 66 6.12 4.10 -24.69
C ARG A 66 7.34 4.90 -24.26
N HIS A 67 7.32 6.19 -24.58
CA HIS A 67 8.34 7.15 -24.15
C HIS A 67 8.42 7.28 -22.62
N TRP A 68 9.54 7.84 -22.14
CA TRP A 68 9.89 7.89 -20.72
C TRP A 68 8.85 8.63 -19.87
N GLU A 69 8.17 9.65 -20.39
CA GLU A 69 7.14 10.40 -19.66
C GLU A 69 5.95 9.49 -19.31
N VAL A 70 5.53 8.66 -20.27
CA VAL A 70 4.44 7.70 -20.09
C VAL A 70 4.87 6.59 -19.13
N ALA A 71 6.11 6.12 -19.23
CA ALA A 71 6.66 5.14 -18.30
C ALA A 71 6.73 5.67 -16.86
N PHE A 72 7.09 6.94 -16.68
CA PHE A 72 7.08 7.59 -15.37
C PHE A 72 5.65 7.67 -14.80
N ALA A 73 4.69 8.19 -15.59
CA ALA A 73 3.30 8.29 -15.17
C ALA A 73 2.69 6.92 -14.86
N ALA A 74 2.95 5.91 -15.69
CA ALA A 74 2.50 4.54 -15.47
C ALA A 74 3.06 3.98 -14.15
N ALA A 75 4.37 4.12 -13.92
CA ALA A 75 4.99 3.69 -12.66
C ALA A 75 4.41 4.41 -11.45
N PHE A 76 4.26 5.73 -11.53
CA PHE A 76 3.72 6.54 -10.44
C PHE A 76 2.30 6.13 -10.07
N VAL A 77 1.40 6.06 -11.06
CA VAL A 77 -0.01 5.73 -10.84
C VAL A 77 -0.17 4.27 -10.40
N CYS A 78 0.51 3.31 -11.05
CA CYS A 78 0.38 1.91 -10.70
C CYS A 78 0.97 1.59 -9.32
N LEU A 79 2.15 2.11 -8.98
CA LEU A 79 2.74 1.91 -7.65
C LEU A 79 1.90 2.56 -6.56
N LEU A 80 1.39 3.78 -6.79
CA LEU A 80 0.48 4.45 -5.87
C LEU A 80 -0.79 3.62 -5.66
N ALA A 81 -1.51 3.31 -6.74
CA ALA A 81 -2.79 2.61 -6.68
C ALA A 81 -2.67 1.24 -6.02
N THR A 82 -1.65 0.45 -6.40
CA THR A 82 -1.42 -0.87 -5.78
C THR A 82 -1.01 -0.76 -4.32
N THR A 83 -0.15 0.20 -3.95
CA THR A 83 0.25 0.39 -2.54
C THR A 83 -0.95 0.77 -1.67
N LEU A 84 -1.81 1.66 -2.15
CA LEU A 84 -3.05 2.01 -1.46
C LEU A 84 -4.03 0.83 -1.38
N ALA A 85 -4.21 0.09 -2.48
CA ALA A 85 -5.12 -1.05 -2.53
C ALA A 85 -4.70 -2.18 -1.58
N PHE A 86 -3.42 -2.58 -1.60
CA PHE A 86 -2.94 -3.65 -0.72
C PHE A 86 -2.93 -3.22 0.74
N THR A 87 -2.43 -2.03 1.06
CA THR A 87 -2.36 -1.57 2.46
C THR A 87 -3.75 -1.29 3.02
N GLY A 88 -4.62 -0.63 2.25
CA GLY A 88 -6.02 -0.41 2.63
C GLY A 88 -6.81 -1.71 2.72
N GLY A 89 -6.54 -2.68 1.84
CA GLY A 89 -7.12 -4.02 1.91
C GLY A 89 -6.71 -4.79 3.16
N LEU A 90 -5.43 -4.79 3.51
CA LEU A 90 -4.94 -5.39 4.77
C LEU A 90 -5.55 -4.69 6.00
N PHE A 91 -5.66 -3.36 5.96
CA PHE A 91 -6.34 -2.60 7.01
C PHE A 91 -7.82 -3.02 7.13
N ALA A 92 -8.53 -3.13 6.00
CA ALA A 92 -9.94 -3.54 5.99
C ALA A 92 -10.13 -4.98 6.52
N LEU A 93 -9.23 -5.90 6.17
CA LEU A 93 -9.24 -7.26 6.71
C LEU A 93 -9.02 -7.28 8.23
N GLN A 94 -8.04 -6.51 8.72
CA GLN A 94 -7.80 -6.41 10.16
C GLN A 94 -8.98 -5.76 10.89
N TYR A 95 -9.53 -4.69 10.33
CA TYR A 95 -10.69 -4.00 10.87
C TYR A 95 -11.90 -4.95 10.95
N ARG A 96 -12.19 -5.69 9.86
CA ARG A 96 -13.26 -6.67 9.82
C ARG A 96 -13.04 -7.84 10.78
N SER A 97 -11.79 -8.26 10.97
CA SER A 97 -11.46 -9.30 11.95
C SER A 97 -11.68 -8.82 13.37
N TYR A 98 -11.29 -7.59 13.69
CA TYR A 98 -11.53 -6.99 15.00
C TYR A 98 -13.03 -6.96 15.32
N TYR A 99 -13.86 -6.53 14.37
CA TYR A 99 -15.31 -6.45 14.59
C TYR A 99 -16.06 -7.78 14.40
N ALA A 100 -15.39 -8.91 14.15
CA ALA A 100 -16.05 -10.13 13.70
C ALA A 100 -17.09 -10.70 14.68
N GLU A 101 -16.89 -10.51 15.99
CA GLU A 101 -17.77 -11.03 17.05
C GLU A 101 -19.15 -10.35 17.07
N TRP A 102 -19.28 -9.15 16.52
CA TRP A 102 -20.55 -8.41 16.45
C TRP A 102 -21.31 -8.64 15.14
N HIS A 103 -20.83 -9.54 14.29
CA HIS A 103 -21.43 -9.84 13.00
C HIS A 103 -22.24 -11.14 13.03
N ALA A 104 -23.17 -11.27 12.08
CA ALA A 104 -23.91 -12.49 11.86
C ALA A 104 -23.00 -13.67 11.48
N GLU A 105 -23.53 -14.89 11.57
CA GLU A 105 -22.83 -16.10 11.12
C GLU A 105 -22.44 -16.01 9.65
N ALA A 106 -21.26 -16.55 9.33
CA ALA A 106 -20.70 -16.55 7.99
C ALA A 106 -21.66 -17.21 6.98
N PHE A 107 -21.61 -16.74 5.74
CA PHE A 107 -22.43 -17.25 4.63
C PHE A 107 -23.93 -17.02 4.75
N THR A 108 -24.36 -16.09 5.62
CA THR A 108 -25.72 -15.54 5.59
C THR A 108 -25.79 -14.28 4.74
N ALA A 109 -26.98 -13.94 4.21
CA ALA A 109 -27.17 -12.70 3.47
C ALA A 109 -26.82 -11.46 4.31
N ARG A 110 -27.18 -11.47 5.60
CA ARG A 110 -26.85 -10.41 6.55
C ARG A 110 -25.33 -10.24 6.71
N TRP A 111 -24.60 -11.34 6.92
CA TRP A 111 -23.14 -11.33 7.00
C TRP A 111 -22.49 -10.76 5.73
N ALA A 112 -23.04 -11.06 4.55
CA ALA A 112 -22.51 -10.52 3.30
C ALA A 112 -22.65 -8.99 3.23
N PHE A 113 -23.80 -8.43 3.62
CA PHE A 113 -23.97 -6.98 3.74
C PHE A 113 -23.00 -6.38 4.76
N GLU A 114 -22.90 -6.97 5.93
CA GLU A 114 -22.00 -6.55 7.00
C GLU A 114 -20.51 -6.57 6.57
N LEU A 115 -20.09 -7.59 5.84
CA LEU A 115 -18.74 -7.69 5.27
C LEU A 115 -18.47 -6.51 4.32
N VAL A 116 -19.39 -6.23 3.40
CA VAL A 116 -19.24 -5.15 2.41
C VAL A 116 -19.19 -3.80 3.12
N PHE A 117 -20.17 -3.47 3.95
CA PHE A 117 -20.25 -2.15 4.59
C PHE A 117 -19.10 -1.91 5.58
N THR A 118 -18.72 -2.91 6.38
CA THR A 118 -17.58 -2.79 7.30
C THR A 118 -16.27 -2.57 6.54
N SER A 119 -16.07 -3.29 5.43
CA SER A 119 -14.88 -3.13 4.59
C SER A 119 -14.85 -1.74 3.93
N LEU A 120 -15.99 -1.26 3.43
CA LEU A 120 -16.10 0.09 2.85
C LEU A 120 -15.82 1.18 3.89
N THR A 121 -16.35 1.05 5.11
CA THR A 121 -16.05 1.98 6.21
C THR A 121 -14.57 1.97 6.55
N ALA A 122 -13.94 0.80 6.62
CA ALA A 122 -12.50 0.69 6.89
C ALA A 122 -11.67 1.34 5.77
N LEU A 123 -12.01 1.09 4.49
CA LEU A 123 -11.33 1.72 3.36
C LEU A 123 -11.48 3.25 3.38
N TYR A 124 -12.66 3.76 3.70
CA TYR A 124 -12.88 5.20 3.86
C TYR A 124 -11.99 5.78 4.98
N GLN A 125 -11.95 5.14 6.15
CA GLN A 125 -11.08 5.56 7.25
C GLN A 125 -9.60 5.55 6.84
N PHE A 126 -9.15 4.51 6.13
CA PHE A 126 -7.79 4.43 5.61
C PHE A 126 -7.47 5.58 4.65
N VAL A 127 -8.39 5.92 3.74
CA VAL A 127 -8.20 7.04 2.81
C VAL A 127 -8.04 8.36 3.57
N VAL A 128 -8.88 8.62 4.57
CA VAL A 128 -8.87 9.88 5.33
C VAL A 128 -7.69 9.98 6.28
N LEU A 129 -7.36 8.90 7.01
CA LEU A 129 -6.41 8.92 8.11
C LEU A 129 -5.07 8.24 7.80
N GLY A 130 -5.08 7.25 6.91
CA GLY A 130 -3.92 6.43 6.59
C GLY A 130 -3.04 7.02 5.49
N ILE A 131 -3.63 7.64 4.46
CA ILE A 131 -2.85 8.15 3.31
C ILE A 131 -1.79 9.18 3.73
N ARG A 132 -2.11 10.03 4.71
CA ARG A 132 -1.17 11.03 5.23
C ARG A 132 0.13 10.42 5.80
N LEU A 133 0.09 9.16 6.26
CA LEU A 133 1.27 8.47 6.80
C LEU A 133 2.31 8.11 5.74
N TYR A 134 1.96 8.21 4.44
CA TYR A 134 2.93 8.12 3.35
C TYR A 134 3.75 9.41 3.15
N PHE A 135 3.42 10.50 3.83
CA PHE A 135 4.11 11.77 3.65
C PHE A 135 5.11 12.08 4.78
N PRO A 136 6.25 12.71 4.46
CA PRO A 136 6.76 12.96 3.11
C PRO A 136 7.54 11.76 2.52
N LEU A 137 7.99 10.83 3.36
CA LEU A 137 9.01 9.83 2.99
C LEU A 137 8.51 8.84 1.94
N GLY A 138 7.32 8.28 2.11
CA GLY A 138 6.71 7.38 1.13
C GLY A 138 6.47 8.06 -0.23
N PHE A 139 6.05 9.32 -0.22
CA PHE A 139 5.88 10.11 -1.46
C PHE A 139 7.20 10.35 -2.19
N ILE A 140 8.28 10.67 -1.47
CA ILE A 140 9.61 10.81 -2.05
C ILE A 140 10.08 9.47 -2.65
N ALA A 141 9.89 8.36 -1.93
CA ALA A 141 10.21 7.03 -2.41
C ALA A 141 9.43 6.68 -3.70
N LEU A 142 8.14 7.05 -3.77
CA LEU A 142 7.32 6.89 -4.97
C LEU A 142 7.89 7.65 -6.16
N ALA A 143 8.18 8.94 -6.01
CA ALA A 143 8.78 9.71 -7.08
C ALA A 143 10.13 9.11 -7.53
N ALA A 144 10.99 8.72 -6.59
CA ALA A 144 12.27 8.11 -6.89
C ALA A 144 12.14 6.77 -7.65
N ALA A 145 11.24 5.89 -7.21
CA ALA A 145 10.97 4.61 -7.86
C ALA A 145 10.40 4.79 -9.27
N SER A 146 9.51 5.76 -9.47
CA SER A 146 8.95 6.08 -10.79
C SER A 146 10.01 6.60 -11.75
N VAL A 147 10.93 7.48 -11.29
CA VAL A 147 12.06 7.94 -12.11
C VAL A 147 13.00 6.77 -12.46
N TRP A 148 13.32 5.92 -11.48
CA TRP A 148 14.16 4.73 -11.70
C TRP A 148 13.55 3.79 -12.72
N PHE A 149 12.24 3.56 -12.67
CA PHE A 149 11.52 2.73 -13.63
C PHE A 149 11.55 3.31 -15.05
N ALA A 150 11.25 4.60 -15.20
CA ALA A 150 11.21 5.28 -16.49
C ALA A 150 12.58 5.28 -17.18
N ARG A 151 13.67 5.43 -16.40
CA ARG A 151 15.05 5.38 -16.92
C ARG A 151 15.45 4.02 -17.51
N GLN A 152 14.74 2.95 -17.17
CA GLN A 152 14.96 1.61 -17.75
C GLN A 152 14.23 1.40 -19.09
N GLN A 153 13.43 2.37 -19.55
CA GLN A 153 12.72 2.32 -20.84
C GLN A 153 13.39 3.17 -21.91
N ARG A 154 14.71 3.37 -21.80
CA ARG A 154 15.51 4.01 -22.85
C ARG A 154 15.64 3.09 -24.07
#